data_AF-A0A0S8H1U1-F1
#
_entry.id   AF-A0A0S8H1U1-F1
#
_cell.length_a   1.000
_cell.length_b   1.000
_cell.length_c   1.000
_cell.angle_alpha   90.00
_cell.angle_beta   90.00
_cell.angle_gamma   90.00
#
_symmetry.space_group_name_H-M   'P 1'
#
loop_
_entity.id
_entity.type
_entity.pdbx_description
1 polymer ?
#
loop_
_entity_poly.entity_id
_entity_poly.type
_entity_poly.pdbx_seq_one_letter_code
_entity_poly.pdbx_strand_id
1 'polypeptide(L)' 'MLMAQATGQEKVQLFPESETEFFIREVDAQITFVRGPAGTVDELILHQGGRDMPAVRKR' A
#
# COMPACT_ATOMS: atom_id res chain seq x y z
N MET A 1 1.36 14.49 -2.41
CA MET A 1 2.14 13.57 -1.56
C MET A 1 1.18 12.52 -1.02
N LEU A 2 1.46 11.24 -1.28
CA LEU A 2 0.64 10.13 -0.78
C LEU A 2 1.25 9.62 0.53
N MET A 3 0.40 9.36 1.53
CA MET A 3 0.82 8.90 2.86
C MET A 3 0.07 7.62 3.22
N ALA A 4 0.74 6.71 3.93
CA ALA A 4 0.14 5.53 4.55
C ALA A 4 0.21 5.64 6.07
N GLN A 5 -0.74 4.99 6.74
CA GLN A 5 -0.73 4.86 8.20
C GLN A 5 -1.29 3.49 8.59
N ALA A 6 -0.44 2.64 9.16
CA ALA A 6 -0.89 1.42 9.79
C ALA A 6 -1.54 1.74 11.16
N THR A 7 -2.42 0.86 11.64
CA THR A 7 -3.07 1.03 12.94
C THR A 7 -2.02 1.10 14.04
N GLY A 8 -2.03 2.18 14.84
CA GLY A 8 -1.08 2.38 15.93
C GLY A 8 0.31 2.86 15.52
N GLN A 9 0.54 3.19 14.24
CA GLN A 9 1.82 3.72 13.76
C GLN A 9 1.70 5.17 13.31
N GLU A 10 2.85 5.84 13.18
CA GLU A 10 2.95 7.16 12.56
C GLU A 10 2.68 7.10 11.06
N LYS A 11 2.41 8.26 10.46
CA LYS A 11 2.24 8.38 9.01
C LYS A 11 3.59 8.29 8.31
N VAL A 12 3.64 7.53 7.23
CA VAL A 12 4.83 7.40 6.37
C VAL A 12 4.49 7.85 4.94
N GLN A 13 5.50 8.34 4.23
CA GLN A 13 5.34 8.75 2.83
C GLN A 13 5.41 7.55 1.89
N LEU A 14 4.51 7.51 0.91
CA LEU A 14 4.54 6.55 -0.19
C LEU A 14 5.19 7.19 -1.41
N PHE A 15 6.29 6.59 -1.86
CA PHE A 15 6.99 6.99 -3.07
C PHE A 15 6.52 6.12 -4.24
N PRO A 16 6.09 6.71 -5.36
CA PRO A 16 5.60 5.95 -6.50
C PRO A 16 6.76 5.25 -7.21
N GLU A 17 6.54 3.99 -7.55
CA GLU A 17 7.37 3.20 -8.49
C GLU A 17 6.64 3.04 -9.83
N SER A 18 5.33 2.84 -9.79
CA SER A 18 4.44 2.81 -10.95
C SER A 18 3.08 3.45 -10.62
N GLU A 19 2.08 3.28 -11.50
CA GLU A 19 0.73 3.77 -11.21
C GLU A 19 0.06 3.09 -10.00
N THR A 20 0.50 1.88 -9.66
CA THR A 20 -0.13 1.04 -8.62
C THR A 20 0.85 0.53 -7.57
N GLU A 21 2.15 0.71 -7.78
CA GLU A 21 3.18 0.22 -6.88
C GLU A 21 3.91 1.40 -6.23
N PHE A 22 4.09 1.29 -4.91
CA PHE A 22 4.70 2.31 -4.08
C PHE A 22 5.65 1.66 -3.08
N PHE A 23 6.70 2.37 -2.70
CA PHE A 23 7.62 1.95 -1.64
C PHE A 23 7.67 2.98 -0.51
N ILE A 24 8.02 2.50 0.68
CA ILE A 24 8.29 3.33 1.86
C ILE A 24 9.81 3.36 2.08
N ARG A 25 10.37 4.50 2.49
CA ARG A 25 11.83 4.62 2.70
C ARG A 25 12.23 4.34 4.14
N GLU A 26 11.34 4.69 5.07
CA GLU A 26 11.54 4.58 6.51
C GLU A 26 11.44 3.13 7.01
N VAL A 27 10.69 2.30 6.27
CA VAL A 27 10.57 0.86 6.50
C VAL A 27 10.75 0.15 5.16
N ASP A 28 11.46 -0.98 5.16
CA ASP A 28 11.61 -1.83 3.97
C ASP A 28 10.27 -2.53 3.67
N ALA A 29 9.41 -1.79 2.99
CA ALA A 29 8.06 -2.21 2.65
C ALA A 29 7.61 -1.59 1.32
N GLN A 30 6.79 -2.35 0.62
CA GLN A 30 6.16 -1.95 -0.64
C GLN A 30 4.66 -2.15 -0.53
N ILE A 31 3.91 -1.39 -1.32
CA ILE A 31 2.46 -1.39 -1.39
C ILE A 31 2.06 -1.54 -2.85
N THR A 32 1.21 -2.53 -3.12
CA THR A 32 0.57 -2.72 -4.42
C THR A 32 -0.93 -2.48 -4.30
N PHE A 33 -1.45 -1.52 -5.05
CA PHE A 33 -2.88 -1.26 -5.16
C PHE A 33 -3.50 -2.13 -6.26
N VAL A 34 -4.46 -2.98 -5.88
CA VAL A 34 -5.14 -3.89 -6.80
C VAL A 34 -6.44 -3.24 -7.28
N ARG A 35 -6.55 -3.07 -8.60
CA ARG A 35 -7.76 -2.56 -9.25
C ARG A 35 -8.74 -3.70 -9.50
N GLY A 36 -9.99 -3.53 -9.08
CA GLY A 36 -11.09 -4.43 -9.38
C GLY A 36 -11.67 -4.22 -10.79
N PRO A 37 -12.68 -5.02 -11.19
CA PRO A 37 -13.25 -5.02 -12.54
C PRO A 37 -13.86 -3.68 -12.97
N ALA A 38 -14.28 -2.84 -12.02
CA ALA A 38 -14.82 -1.50 -12.28
C ALA A 38 -13.73 -0.42 -12.45
N GLY A 39 -12.45 -0.81 -12.43
CA GLY A 39 -11.31 0.12 -12.49
C GLY A 39 -11.00 0.83 -11.16
N THR A 40 -11.76 0.54 -10.10
CA THR A 40 -11.53 1.08 -8.76
C THR A 40 -10.49 0.27 -8.00
N VAL A 41 -9.70 0.91 -7.14
CA VAL A 41 -8.85 0.20 -6.19
C VAL A 41 -9.73 -0.38 -5.08
N ASP A 42 -9.75 -1.70 -5.00
CA ASP A 42 -10.60 -2.47 -4.09
C ASP A 42 -9.77 -3.19 -3.01
N GLU A 43 -8.46 -3.32 -3.23
CA GLU A 43 -7.54 -3.98 -2.33
C GLU A 43 -6.16 -3.32 -2.38
N LEU A 44 -5.42 -3.46 -1.28
CA LEU A 44 -4.02 -3.16 -1.15
C LEU A 44 -3.29 -4.41 -0.66
N ILE A 45 -2.10 -4.68 -1.17
CA ILE A 45 -1.18 -5.68 -0.64
C ILE A 45 0.01 -4.94 -0.03
N LEU A 46 0.28 -5.17 1.26
CA LEU A 46 1.50 -4.73 1.92
C LEU A 46 2.54 -5.84 1.83
N HIS A 47 3.68 -5.55 1.21
CA HIS A 47 4.85 -6.39 1.14
C HIS A 47 5.83 -5.91 2.21
N GLN A 48 6.08 -6.73 3.25
CA GLN A 48 7.01 -6.35 4.32
C GLN A 48 7.63 -7.59 4.97
N GLY A 49 8.95 -7.60 5.13
CA GLY A 49 9.67 -8.71 5.79
C GLY A 49 9.47 -10.06 5.10
N GLY A 50 9.39 -10.07 3.76
CA GLY A 50 9.15 -11.28 2.96
C GLY A 50 7.71 -11.83 3.05
N ARG A 51 6.76 -11.03 3.54
CA ARG A 51 5.34 -11.41 3.67
C ARG A 51 4.46 -10.47 2.88
N ASP A 52 3.41 -11.06 2.29
CA ASP A 52 2.31 -10.34 1.67
C ASP A 52 1.11 -10.30 2.61
N MET A 53 0.59 -9.10 2.85
CA MET A 53 -0.53 -8.84 3.73
C MET A 53 -1.64 -8.14 2.95
N PRO A 54 -2.61 -8.89 2.40
CA PRO A 54 -3.74 -8.32 1.67
C PRO A 54 -4.70 -7.58 2.60
N ALA A 55 -5.21 -6.44 2.15
CA ALA A 55 -6.12 -5.57 2.86
C ALA A 55 -7.23 -5.10 1.91
N VAL A 56 -8.44 -5.59 2.14
CA VAL A 56 -9.62 -5.19 1.37
C VAL A 56 -10.08 -3.80 1.79
N ARG A 57 -10.39 -2.96 0.81
CA ARG A 57 -10.96 -1.63 1.03
C ARG A 57 -12.29 -1.76 1.80
N LYS A 58 -12.32 -1.21 3.01
CA LYS A 58 -13.57 -1.01 3.75
C LYS A 58 -14.35 0.14 3.13
N ARG A 59 -15.68 -0.02 3.03
CA ARG A 59 -16.59 1.04 2.57
C ARG A 59 -16.92 2.01 3.70
#